data_AF-A0A4Y5ZBP2-F1
#
_entry.id   AF-A0A4Y5ZBP2-F1
#
_cell.length_a   1.000
_cell.length_b   1.000
_cell.length_c   1.000
_cell.angle_alpha   90.00
_cell.angle_beta   90.00
_cell.angle_gamma   90.00
#
_symmetry.space_group_name_H-M   'P 1'
#
loop_
_entity.id
_entity.type
_entity.pdbx_description
1 polymer ?
#
loop_
_entity_poly.entity_id
_entity_poly.type
_entity_poly.pdbx_seq_one_letter_code
_entity_poly.pdbx_strand_id
1 'polypeptide(L)'
;MIFPGDITTVIHVEESTQIGQARRAATLAASACGFDEADTGRVALVVTELATNLIKHATRGDIHIARVPGKGTYGVEVIAIDRGPGFNLADCLPDGFSTGGTRGEGLGAVRRQAQVMDIHADERGAVVLARMYPKGFADADIRFGASQHALHDEPECGDGWAMAFHDGAVSVVVVDGLGHGPAAHVAAEAGIVEWQAGPSADPVDLMASLNVAMTGTRGGAVALARFDTTRGSLRYAGIGNIAGYLLAPESSRGLASHPGIVGARARRAQAFDFPEAAGRLLVLHSDGLQSRWHLDDYPGLAGRHPAVITALLHRDFSRGRDDVTVFAIRLEASR
;
A
#
# COMPACT_ATOMS: atom_id res chain seq x y z
N MET A 1 -17.96 3.83 0.44
CA MET A 1 -17.11 2.87 -0.30
C MET A 1 -16.32 2.07 0.71
N ILE A 2 -16.34 0.74 0.64
CA ILE A 2 -15.52 -0.16 1.46
C ILE A 2 -14.60 -0.92 0.51
N PHE A 3 -13.33 -1.07 0.88
CA PHE A 3 -12.32 -1.77 0.11
C PHE A 3 -11.50 -2.69 1.03
N PRO A 4 -11.76 -4.01 1.02
CA PRO A 4 -10.79 -4.97 1.55
C PRO A 4 -9.56 -4.99 0.64
N GLY A 5 -8.38 -5.00 1.24
CA GLY A 5 -7.12 -5.12 0.55
C GLY A 5 -6.92 -6.51 -0.06
N ASP A 6 -6.15 -6.56 -1.15
CA ASP A 6 -5.69 -7.80 -1.78
C ASP A 6 -4.18 -7.97 -1.58
N ILE A 7 -3.70 -9.21 -1.60
CA ILE A 7 -2.27 -9.51 -1.66
C ILE A 7 -1.63 -8.90 -2.91
N THR A 8 -0.42 -8.35 -2.76
CA THR A 8 0.36 -7.79 -3.87
C THR A 8 0.93 -8.93 -4.70
N THR A 9 0.65 -8.94 -6.02
CA THR A 9 1.30 -9.88 -6.93
C THR A 9 2.71 -9.38 -7.23
N VAL A 10 3.71 -10.20 -6.91
CA VAL A 10 5.14 -9.87 -7.13
C VAL A 10 5.68 -10.69 -8.28
N ILE A 11 6.30 -10.01 -9.25
CA ILE A 11 7.08 -10.66 -10.30
C ILE A 11 8.52 -10.19 -10.18
N HIS A 12 9.42 -11.10 -9.81
CA HIS A 12 10.86 -10.87 -9.87
C HIS A 12 11.30 -10.81 -11.33
N VAL A 13 11.98 -9.72 -11.71
CA VAL A 13 12.40 -9.45 -13.09
C VAL A 13 13.92 -9.54 -13.18
N GLU A 14 14.41 -10.72 -13.57
CA GLU A 14 15.85 -11.02 -13.71
C GLU A 14 16.24 -11.28 -15.18
N GLU A 15 15.29 -11.71 -16.01
CA GLU A 15 15.45 -12.03 -17.42
C GLU A 15 14.22 -11.61 -18.25
N SER A 16 14.33 -11.68 -19.58
CA SER A 16 13.30 -11.18 -20.49
C SER A 16 11.98 -11.96 -20.45
N THR A 17 12.00 -13.21 -19.98
CA THR A 17 10.80 -14.05 -19.88
C THR A 17 9.79 -13.50 -18.87
N GLN A 18 10.26 -12.86 -17.79
CA GLN A 18 9.37 -12.31 -16.75
C GLN A 18 8.67 -11.02 -17.18
N ILE A 19 9.14 -10.33 -18.22
CA ILE A 19 8.36 -9.23 -18.86
C ILE A 19 7.00 -9.77 -19.31
N GLY A 20 6.99 -10.94 -19.94
CA GLY A 20 5.76 -11.61 -20.38
C GLY A 20 4.88 -12.05 -19.22
N GLN A 21 5.48 -12.49 -18.11
CA GLN A 21 4.78 -12.86 -16.88
C GLN A 21 4.10 -11.65 -16.23
N ALA A 22 4.84 -10.56 -16.01
CA ALA A 22 4.32 -9.31 -15.46
C ALA A 22 3.19 -8.75 -16.32
N ARG A 23 3.35 -8.75 -17.64
CA ARG A 23 2.30 -8.32 -18.57
C ARG A 23 1.02 -9.14 -18.41
N ARG A 24 1.12 -10.47 -18.36
CA ARG A 24 -0.06 -11.35 -18.18
C ARG A 24 -0.76 -11.11 -16.85
N ALA A 25 0.00 -10.99 -15.76
CA ALA A 25 -0.55 -10.73 -14.43
C ALA A 25 -1.29 -9.37 -14.38
N ALA A 26 -0.70 -8.32 -14.95
CA ALA A 26 -1.32 -7.00 -14.98
C ALA A 26 -2.56 -6.94 -15.89
N THR A 27 -2.53 -7.62 -17.04
CA THR A 27 -3.69 -7.78 -17.93
C THR A 27 -4.83 -8.52 -17.21
N LEU A 28 -4.53 -9.57 -16.43
CA LEU A 28 -5.54 -10.27 -15.64
C LEU A 28 -6.17 -9.35 -14.58
N ALA A 29 -5.34 -8.58 -13.87
CA ALA A 29 -5.81 -7.59 -12.90
C ALA A 29 -6.67 -6.50 -13.56
N ALA A 30 -6.31 -6.03 -14.75
CA ALA A 30 -7.07 -5.04 -15.51
C ALA A 30 -8.45 -5.56 -15.91
N SER A 31 -8.53 -6.78 -16.44
CA SER A 31 -9.80 -7.43 -16.75
C SER A 31 -10.70 -7.56 -15.52
N ALA A 32 -10.13 -7.94 -14.36
CA ALA A 32 -10.86 -8.02 -13.10
C ALA A 32 -11.34 -6.66 -12.57
N CYS A 33 -10.77 -5.54 -13.06
CA CYS A 33 -11.19 -4.17 -12.75
C CYS A 33 -12.16 -3.59 -13.79
N GLY A 34 -12.57 -4.36 -14.80
CA GLY A 34 -13.53 -3.92 -15.82
C GLY A 34 -12.93 -3.06 -16.94
N PHE A 35 -11.63 -3.20 -17.20
CA PHE A 35 -10.97 -2.52 -18.32
C PHE A 35 -11.45 -3.11 -19.65
N ASP A 36 -11.64 -2.26 -20.66
CA ASP A 36 -11.86 -2.73 -22.03
C ASP A 36 -10.55 -3.23 -22.67
N GLU A 37 -10.62 -3.74 -23.91
CA GLU A 37 -9.45 -4.26 -24.62
C GLU A 37 -8.37 -3.19 -24.84
N ALA A 38 -8.76 -1.95 -25.12
CA ALA A 38 -7.84 -0.85 -25.36
C ALA A 38 -7.13 -0.40 -24.07
N ASP A 39 -7.88 -0.26 -22.98
CA ASP A 39 -7.35 0.07 -21.64
C ASP A 39 -6.48 -1.07 -21.10
N THR A 40 -6.84 -2.32 -21.37
CA THR A 40 -6.02 -3.49 -21.03
C THR A 40 -4.71 -3.52 -21.82
N GLY A 41 -4.76 -3.17 -23.12
CA GLY A 41 -3.57 -2.97 -23.95
C GLY A 41 -2.66 -1.85 -23.41
N ARG A 42 -3.25 -0.77 -22.88
CA ARG A 42 -2.51 0.31 -22.23
C ARG A 42 -1.77 -0.17 -20.97
N VAL A 43 -2.42 -0.96 -20.12
CA VAL A 43 -1.79 -1.59 -18.95
C VAL A 43 -0.61 -2.46 -19.37
N ALA A 44 -0.81 -3.29 -20.39
CA ALA A 44 0.23 -4.17 -20.91
C ALA A 44 1.47 -3.41 -21.42
N LEU A 45 1.28 -2.26 -22.09
CA LEU A 45 2.37 -1.40 -22.54
C LEU A 45 3.15 -0.82 -21.36
N VAL A 46 2.46 -0.22 -20.38
CA VAL A 46 3.09 0.37 -19.19
C VAL A 46 3.97 -0.65 -18.47
N VAL A 47 3.44 -1.85 -18.22
CA VAL A 47 4.15 -2.92 -17.52
C VAL A 47 5.34 -3.42 -18.33
N THR A 48 5.20 -3.51 -19.65
CA THR A 48 6.29 -3.93 -20.55
C THR A 48 7.45 -2.93 -20.49
N GLU A 49 7.17 -1.62 -20.53
CA GLU A 49 8.19 -0.58 -20.43
C GLU A 49 8.87 -0.58 -19.06
N LEU A 50 8.10 -0.67 -17.97
CA LEU A 50 8.62 -0.73 -16.61
C LEU A 50 9.51 -1.96 -16.37
N ALA A 51 9.05 -3.15 -16.75
CA ALA A 51 9.83 -4.39 -16.61
C ALA A 51 11.08 -4.40 -17.51
N THR A 52 10.97 -3.86 -18.73
CA THR A 52 12.13 -3.72 -19.62
C THR A 52 13.19 -2.78 -19.03
N ASN A 53 12.76 -1.69 -18.37
CA ASN A 53 13.69 -0.78 -17.68
C ASN A 53 14.40 -1.46 -16.51
N LEU A 54 13.71 -2.33 -15.76
CA LEU A 54 14.34 -3.11 -14.70
C LEU A 54 15.46 -4.00 -15.27
N ILE A 55 15.21 -4.76 -16.35
CA ILE A 55 16.25 -5.63 -16.94
C ILE A 55 17.47 -4.84 -17.42
N LYS A 56 17.24 -3.65 -18.00
CA LYS A 56 18.32 -2.84 -18.57
C LYS A 56 19.16 -2.12 -17.52
N HIS A 57 18.60 -1.86 -16.33
CA HIS A 57 19.16 -0.87 -15.41
C HIS A 57 19.25 -1.32 -13.96
N ALA A 58 18.38 -2.22 -13.52
CA ALA A 58 18.37 -2.73 -12.17
C ALA A 58 19.43 -3.81 -11.97
N THR A 59 19.99 -3.89 -10.77
CA THR A 59 20.78 -5.07 -10.37
C THR A 59 19.87 -6.22 -9.97
N ARG A 60 18.77 -5.90 -9.29
CA ARG A 60 17.60 -6.76 -9.07
C ARG A 60 16.37 -5.87 -9.08
N GLY A 61 15.30 -6.32 -9.72
CA GLY A 61 14.08 -5.55 -9.83
C GLY A 61 12.83 -6.38 -9.68
N ASP A 62 11.81 -5.77 -9.11
CA ASP A 62 10.51 -6.37 -8.87
C ASP A 62 9.42 -5.54 -9.53
N ILE A 63 8.41 -6.20 -10.10
CA ILE A 63 7.15 -5.58 -10.49
C ILE A 63 6.08 -6.01 -9.50
N HIS A 64 5.56 -5.05 -8.75
CA HIS A 64 4.41 -5.23 -7.88
C HIS A 64 3.14 -4.83 -8.64
N ILE A 65 2.11 -5.66 -8.57
CA ILE A 65 0.82 -5.43 -9.21
C ILE A 65 -0.28 -5.58 -8.15
N ALA A 66 -1.14 -4.58 -8.06
CA ALA A 66 -2.28 -4.59 -7.15
C ALA A 66 -3.54 -4.01 -7.81
N ARG A 67 -4.71 -4.49 -7.36
CA ARG A 67 -5.99 -3.83 -7.65
C ARG A 67 -6.18 -2.71 -6.64
N VAL A 68 -6.65 -1.55 -7.08
CA VAL A 68 -6.86 -0.39 -6.22
C VAL A 68 -8.25 0.20 -6.43
N PRO A 69 -8.95 0.68 -5.39
CA PRO A 69 -10.19 1.40 -5.59
C PRO A 69 -9.90 2.78 -6.18
N GLY A 70 -10.80 3.23 -7.05
CA GLY A 70 -10.90 4.60 -7.50
C GLY A 70 -12.30 5.13 -7.25
N LYS A 71 -12.50 6.45 -7.36
CA LYS A 71 -13.81 7.08 -7.25
C LYS A 71 -14.77 6.52 -8.31
N GLY A 72 -15.66 5.62 -7.88
CA GLY A 72 -16.66 4.98 -8.75
C GLY A 72 -16.14 3.86 -9.64
N THR A 73 -14.90 3.38 -9.44
CA THR A 73 -14.31 2.32 -10.28
C THR A 73 -13.21 1.55 -9.53
N TYR A 74 -12.58 0.58 -10.19
CA TYR A 74 -11.33 -0.04 -9.76
C TYR A 74 -10.23 0.23 -10.79
N GLY A 75 -8.99 0.27 -10.33
CA GLY A 75 -7.80 0.49 -11.14
C GLY A 75 -6.75 -0.58 -10.92
N VAL A 76 -5.72 -0.52 -11.75
CA VAL A 76 -4.52 -1.34 -11.62
C VAL A 76 -3.36 -0.45 -11.21
N GLU A 77 -2.74 -0.79 -10.09
CA GLU A 77 -1.47 -0.24 -9.65
C GLU A 77 -0.34 -1.15 -10.11
N VAL A 78 0.71 -0.55 -10.69
CA VAL A 78 1.96 -1.20 -11.05
C VAL A 78 3.09 -0.39 -10.42
N ILE A 79 3.90 -1.04 -9.59
CA ILE A 79 5.08 -0.43 -9.00
C ILE A 79 6.31 -1.19 -9.46
N ALA A 80 7.22 -0.50 -10.15
CA ALA A 80 8.53 -1.04 -10.45
C ALA A 80 9.51 -0.65 -9.36
N ILE A 81 10.16 -1.64 -8.78
CA ILE A 81 11.10 -1.48 -7.68
C ILE A 81 12.47 -1.95 -8.15
N ASP A 82 13.46 -1.09 -8.04
CA ASP A 82 14.86 -1.38 -8.33
C ASP A 82 15.66 -1.32 -7.02
N ARG A 83 16.49 -2.34 -6.81
CA ARG A 83 17.56 -2.40 -5.82
C ARG A 83 18.90 -2.42 -6.58
N GLY A 84 19.42 -1.23 -6.86
CA GLY A 84 20.64 -1.01 -7.65
C GLY A 84 21.34 0.27 -7.20
N PRO A 85 22.50 0.66 -7.79
CA PRO A 85 23.33 1.79 -7.35
C PRO A 85 22.69 3.19 -7.49
N GLY A 86 21.36 3.27 -7.57
CA GLY A 86 20.64 4.50 -7.83
C GLY A 86 20.83 5.03 -9.25
N PHE A 87 19.90 5.86 -9.69
CA PHE A 87 20.13 6.73 -10.83
C PHE A 87 19.68 8.14 -10.48
N ASN A 88 20.38 9.14 -11.01
CA ASN A 88 19.96 10.52 -10.83
C ASN A 88 18.73 10.79 -11.71
N LEU A 89 17.59 11.09 -11.09
CA LEU A 89 16.35 11.43 -11.78
C LEU A 89 16.51 12.63 -12.72
N ALA A 90 17.38 13.58 -12.40
CA ALA A 90 17.67 14.75 -13.24
C ALA A 90 18.31 14.35 -14.58
N ASP A 91 19.04 13.22 -14.63
CA ASP A 91 19.64 12.70 -15.86
C ASP A 91 18.61 11.95 -16.74
N CYS A 92 17.45 11.59 -16.16
CA CYS A 92 16.39 10.81 -16.82
C CYS A 92 15.18 11.67 -17.23
N LEU A 93 14.99 12.82 -16.58
CA LEU A 93 13.93 13.78 -16.86
C LEU A 93 14.58 15.18 -17.01
N PRO A 94 15.24 15.49 -18.14
CA PRO A 94 15.62 16.87 -18.40
C PRO A 94 14.33 17.67 -18.63
N ASP A 95 14.24 18.83 -17.98
CA ASP A 95 13.30 19.89 -18.33
C ASP A 95 13.27 20.07 -19.86
N GLY A 96 12.18 19.63 -20.49
CA GLY A 96 11.93 19.86 -21.91
C GLY A 96 12.97 19.29 -22.88
N PHE A 97 12.59 18.23 -23.59
CA PHE A 97 13.28 17.67 -24.77
C PHE A 97 14.72 17.16 -24.57
N SER A 98 14.94 15.89 -24.92
CA SER A 98 16.11 15.53 -25.74
C SER A 98 15.86 14.25 -26.53
N THR A 99 15.95 14.43 -27.84
CA THR A 99 16.21 13.44 -28.88
C THR A 99 17.61 12.86 -28.69
N GLY A 100 17.72 11.61 -28.22
CA GLY A 100 18.99 10.89 -28.19
C GLY A 100 19.09 9.78 -27.14
N GLY A 101 18.48 8.62 -27.41
CA GLY A 101 18.88 7.34 -26.81
C GLY A 101 18.18 6.89 -25.51
N THR A 102 17.13 6.10 -25.69
CA THR A 102 16.55 5.03 -24.82
C THR A 102 16.07 5.29 -23.38
N ARG A 103 16.57 6.28 -22.62
CA ARG A 103 16.13 6.48 -21.21
C ARG A 103 14.84 7.31 -21.06
N GLY A 104 14.62 8.29 -21.94
CA GLY A 104 13.47 9.21 -21.87
C GLY A 104 12.19 8.74 -22.60
N GLU A 105 12.31 7.78 -23.52
CA GLU A 105 11.17 7.31 -24.31
C GLU A 105 10.24 6.38 -23.52
N GLY A 106 10.82 5.41 -22.78
CA GLY A 106 10.06 4.42 -22.01
C GLY A 106 9.28 5.04 -20.84
N LEU A 107 9.94 5.82 -19.98
CA LEU A 107 9.25 6.55 -18.90
C LEU A 107 8.33 7.65 -19.46
N GLY A 108 8.69 8.26 -20.59
CA GLY A 108 7.80 9.17 -21.31
C GLY A 108 6.53 8.49 -21.82
N ALA A 109 6.63 7.23 -22.27
CA ALA A 109 5.49 6.42 -22.66
C ALA A 109 4.62 6.06 -21.44
N VAL A 110 5.23 5.61 -20.33
CA VAL A 110 4.50 5.36 -19.07
C VAL A 110 3.72 6.61 -18.65
N ARG A 111 4.34 7.79 -18.65
CA ARG A 111 3.68 9.07 -18.30
C ARG A 111 2.50 9.43 -19.19
N ARG A 112 2.55 9.08 -20.49
CA ARG A 112 1.44 9.33 -21.41
C ARG A 112 0.28 8.36 -21.24
N GLN A 113 0.53 7.19 -20.67
CA GLN A 113 -0.43 6.09 -20.56
C GLN A 113 -1.02 5.95 -19.15
N ALA A 114 -0.26 6.29 -18.12
CA ALA A 114 -0.70 6.23 -16.73
C ALA A 114 -1.47 7.51 -16.36
N GLN A 115 -2.55 7.35 -15.60
CA GLN A 115 -3.29 8.46 -15.00
C GLN A 115 -2.55 9.04 -13.78
N VAL A 116 -1.87 8.17 -13.03
CA VAL A 116 -0.98 8.58 -11.94
C VAL A 116 0.39 8.00 -12.21
N MET A 117 1.41 8.85 -12.14
CA MET A 117 2.80 8.44 -12.15
C MET A 117 3.55 9.24 -11.10
N ASP A 118 4.31 8.55 -10.26
CA ASP A 118 5.23 9.19 -9.31
C ASP A 118 6.49 8.34 -9.15
N ILE A 119 7.59 8.99 -8.83
CA ILE A 119 8.89 8.34 -8.75
C ILE A 119 9.65 8.85 -7.54
N HIS A 120 10.26 7.93 -6.81
CA HIS A 120 11.35 8.22 -5.89
C HIS A 120 12.58 7.40 -6.29
N ALA A 121 13.75 8.03 -6.29
CA ALA A 121 15.01 7.34 -6.52
C ALA A 121 16.12 8.01 -5.70
N ASP A 122 17.00 7.19 -5.16
CA ASP A 122 18.20 7.58 -4.43
C ASP A 122 19.32 6.58 -4.72
N GLU A 123 20.43 6.65 -3.99
CA GLU A 123 21.57 5.73 -4.12
C GLU A 123 21.24 4.25 -3.81
N ARG A 124 20.08 3.98 -3.20
CA ARG A 124 19.63 2.63 -2.83
C ARG A 124 18.79 1.98 -3.93
N GLY A 125 18.40 2.76 -4.95
CA GLY A 125 17.62 2.32 -6.11
C GLY A 125 16.41 3.21 -6.36
N ALA A 126 15.39 2.69 -7.04
CA ALA A 126 14.22 3.47 -7.42
C ALA A 126 12.89 2.75 -7.17
N VAL A 127 11.84 3.53 -7.00
CA VAL A 127 10.44 3.10 -6.94
C VAL A 127 9.66 3.96 -7.93
N VAL A 128 9.07 3.33 -8.94
CA VAL A 128 8.27 3.98 -9.99
C VAL A 128 6.83 3.47 -9.88
N LEU A 129 5.91 4.37 -9.50
CA LEU A 129 4.48 4.11 -9.46
C LEU A 129 3.85 4.44 -10.81
N ALA A 130 2.97 3.56 -11.28
CA ALA A 130 1.96 3.86 -12.29
C ALA A 130 0.59 3.34 -11.83
N ARG A 131 -0.44 4.19 -11.82
CA ARG A 131 -1.83 3.73 -11.71
C ARG A 131 -2.59 4.03 -12.98
N MET A 132 -3.34 3.03 -13.41
CA MET A 132 -4.29 3.16 -14.49
C MET A 132 -5.71 2.91 -14.00
N TYR A 133 -6.65 3.61 -14.62
CA TYR A 133 -8.10 3.42 -14.44
C TYR A 133 -8.78 3.23 -15.81
N PRO A 134 -9.99 2.64 -15.86
CA PRO A 134 -10.76 2.55 -17.09
C PRO A 134 -11.05 3.93 -17.70
N LYS A 135 -11.30 3.96 -19.00
CA LYS A 135 -11.69 5.16 -19.73
C LYS A 135 -12.90 5.84 -19.07
N GLY A 136 -12.83 7.16 -18.92
CA GLY A 136 -13.84 7.96 -18.23
C GLY A 136 -13.56 8.20 -16.74
N PHE A 137 -12.53 7.55 -16.17
CA PHE A 137 -12.17 7.65 -14.76
C PHE A 137 -10.77 8.25 -14.54
N ALA A 138 -10.42 9.28 -15.32
CA ALA A 138 -9.08 9.87 -15.27
C ALA A 138 -8.70 10.45 -13.89
N ASP A 139 -9.67 11.04 -13.18
CA ASP A 139 -9.48 11.67 -11.86
C ASP A 139 -9.93 10.79 -10.69
N ALA A 140 -10.01 9.46 -10.92
CA ALA A 140 -10.53 8.52 -9.94
C ALA A 140 -9.55 8.18 -8.82
N ASP A 141 -8.29 8.59 -8.91
CA ASP A 141 -7.27 8.22 -7.93
C ASP A 141 -7.65 8.63 -6.49
N ILE A 142 -7.37 7.70 -5.57
CA ILE A 142 -7.43 7.90 -4.13
C ILE A 142 -5.99 7.80 -3.63
N ARG A 143 -5.48 8.87 -3.01
CA ARG A 143 -4.06 8.99 -2.61
C ARG A 143 -3.76 8.21 -1.33
N PHE A 144 -3.75 6.88 -1.44
CA PHE A 144 -3.30 5.92 -0.43
C PHE A 144 -2.23 4.99 -1.04
N GLY A 145 -1.55 4.23 -0.20
CA GLY A 145 -0.62 3.18 -0.58
C GLY A 145 -0.86 1.97 0.30
N ALA A 146 -0.78 0.77 -0.28
CA ALA A 146 -0.79 -0.46 0.48
C ALA A 146 0.12 -1.48 -0.21
N SER A 147 0.91 -2.19 0.57
CA SER A 147 1.81 -3.26 0.10
C SER A 147 1.65 -4.40 1.09
N GLN A 148 1.10 -5.52 0.62
CA GLN A 148 0.82 -6.72 1.42
C GLN A 148 1.49 -7.90 0.74
N HIS A 149 2.45 -8.53 1.41
CA HIS A 149 3.28 -9.60 0.89
C HIS A 149 3.22 -10.80 1.82
N ALA A 150 2.94 -11.97 1.25
CA ALA A 150 3.06 -13.22 1.98
C ALA A 150 4.52 -13.61 2.17
N LEU A 151 4.82 -14.27 3.29
CA LEU A 151 6.13 -14.87 3.53
C LEU A 151 6.44 -15.91 2.44
N HIS A 152 7.64 -15.81 1.83
CA HIS A 152 8.11 -16.73 0.79
C HIS A 152 7.13 -16.94 -0.39
N ASP A 153 6.38 -15.89 -0.74
CA ASP A 153 5.36 -15.94 -1.80
C ASP A 153 4.31 -17.05 -1.57
N GLU A 154 4.01 -17.34 -0.30
CA GLU A 154 2.90 -18.21 0.08
C GLU A 154 1.58 -17.71 -0.55
N PRO A 155 0.65 -18.61 -0.93
CA PRO A 155 -0.59 -18.23 -1.61
C PRO A 155 -1.52 -17.40 -0.72
N GLU A 156 -1.34 -17.48 0.59
CA GLU A 156 -2.14 -16.79 1.59
C GLU A 156 -1.21 -16.01 2.51
N CYS A 157 -1.57 -14.75 2.77
CA CYS A 157 -0.86 -13.88 3.70
C CYS A 157 -1.59 -13.89 5.05
N GLY A 158 -0.84 -14.05 6.14
CA GLY A 158 -1.33 -13.98 7.51
C GLY A 158 -1.76 -12.58 7.95
N ASP A 159 -1.35 -11.54 7.21
CA ASP A 159 -1.83 -10.19 7.39
C ASP A 159 -3.10 -9.89 6.57
N GLY A 160 -3.78 -8.81 6.93
CA GLY A 160 -4.86 -8.22 6.13
C GLY A 160 -5.03 -6.74 6.42
N TRP A 161 -5.60 -6.00 5.48
CA TRP A 161 -5.98 -4.62 5.67
C TRP A 161 -7.28 -4.29 4.95
N ALA A 162 -7.98 -3.25 5.39
CA ALA A 162 -9.12 -2.72 4.67
C ALA A 162 -9.26 -1.22 4.96
N MET A 163 -9.91 -0.51 4.04
CA MET A 163 -10.27 0.89 4.23
C MET A 163 -11.68 1.20 3.75
N ALA A 164 -12.27 2.24 4.32
CA ALA A 164 -13.61 2.67 3.98
C ALA A 164 -13.72 4.20 4.01
N PHE A 165 -14.37 4.74 2.98
CA PHE A 165 -14.84 6.12 2.92
C PHE A 165 -16.34 6.12 3.20
N HIS A 166 -16.77 6.85 4.22
CA HIS A 166 -18.17 7.04 4.60
C HIS A 166 -18.38 8.50 5.02
N ASP A 167 -19.62 8.88 5.34
CA ASP A 167 -20.01 10.27 5.51
C ASP A 167 -19.14 11.00 6.55
N GLY A 168 -18.25 11.88 6.05
CA GLY A 168 -17.35 12.68 6.86
C GLY A 168 -16.19 11.92 7.51
N ALA A 169 -15.86 10.71 7.06
CA ALA A 169 -14.78 9.94 7.67
C ALA A 169 -14.08 8.93 6.75
N VAL A 170 -12.83 8.63 7.11
CA VAL A 170 -12.02 7.55 6.54
C VAL A 170 -11.68 6.58 7.68
N SER A 171 -12.03 5.31 7.51
CA SER A 171 -11.67 4.25 8.46
C SER A 171 -10.70 3.27 7.82
N VAL A 172 -9.74 2.78 8.60
CA VAL A 172 -8.71 1.81 8.18
C VAL A 172 -8.55 0.77 9.28
N VAL A 173 -8.36 -0.48 8.87
CA VAL A 173 -7.95 -1.59 9.73
C VAL A 173 -6.73 -2.28 9.15
N VAL A 174 -5.80 -2.68 10.01
CA VAL A 174 -4.72 -3.63 9.70
C VAL A 174 -4.77 -4.74 10.74
N VAL A 175 -4.70 -5.98 10.29
CA VAL A 175 -4.69 -7.20 11.10
C VAL A 175 -3.45 -8.01 10.74
N ASP A 176 -2.77 -8.53 11.75
CA ASP A 176 -1.63 -9.45 11.65
C ASP A 176 -2.03 -10.71 12.43
N GLY A 177 -2.41 -11.76 11.70
CA GLY A 177 -2.83 -13.04 12.28
C GLY A 177 -1.63 -13.77 12.85
N LEU A 178 -1.78 -14.46 14.00
CA LEU A 178 -0.62 -15.06 14.67
C LEU A 178 0.12 -16.12 13.81
N GLY A 179 1.38 -15.82 13.49
CA GLY A 179 2.23 -16.66 12.64
C GLY A 179 1.96 -16.38 11.15
N HIS A 180 2.30 -17.32 10.27
CA HIS A 180 2.08 -17.17 8.83
C HIS A 180 1.23 -18.31 8.25
N GLY A 181 0.88 -18.17 6.97
CA GLY A 181 0.15 -19.16 6.19
C GLY A 181 -1.34 -19.27 6.55
N PRO A 182 -2.00 -20.37 6.17
CA PRO A 182 -3.47 -20.39 6.14
C PRO A 182 -4.19 -20.16 7.46
N ALA A 183 -3.62 -20.63 8.57
CA ALA A 183 -4.25 -20.44 9.87
C ALA A 183 -4.13 -19.00 10.40
N ALA A 184 -3.08 -18.28 10.00
CA ALA A 184 -2.96 -16.84 10.27
C ALA A 184 -3.90 -16.04 9.35
N HIS A 185 -3.96 -16.43 8.07
CA HIS A 185 -4.87 -15.83 7.10
C HIS A 185 -6.34 -15.90 7.54
N VAL A 186 -6.81 -17.07 7.99
CA VAL A 186 -8.18 -17.24 8.54
C VAL A 186 -8.44 -16.31 9.73
N ALA A 187 -7.44 -16.07 10.58
CA ALA A 187 -7.59 -15.15 11.72
C ALA A 187 -7.71 -13.70 11.24
N ALA A 188 -6.85 -13.27 10.30
CA ALA A 188 -6.90 -11.93 9.73
C ALA A 188 -8.19 -11.69 8.95
N GLU A 189 -8.58 -12.64 8.10
CA GLU A 189 -9.82 -12.59 7.31
C GLU A 189 -11.05 -12.47 8.21
N ALA A 190 -11.14 -13.23 9.30
CA ALA A 190 -12.25 -13.11 10.26
C ALA A 190 -12.39 -11.69 10.83
N GLY A 191 -11.27 -11.04 11.17
CA GLY A 191 -11.26 -9.65 11.62
C GLY A 191 -11.65 -8.65 10.53
N ILE A 192 -11.16 -8.85 9.29
CA ILE A 192 -11.46 -8.01 8.14
C ILE A 192 -12.94 -8.11 7.74
N VAL A 193 -13.52 -9.31 7.74
CA VAL A 193 -14.94 -9.54 7.42
C VAL A 193 -15.84 -8.87 8.45
N GLU A 194 -15.56 -9.03 9.74
CA GLU A 194 -16.32 -8.36 10.80
C GLU A 194 -16.23 -6.84 10.69
N TRP A 195 -15.03 -6.30 10.43
CA TRP A 195 -14.84 -4.87 10.28
C TRP A 195 -15.67 -4.28 9.11
N GLN A 196 -15.78 -5.01 7.99
CA GLN A 196 -16.56 -4.58 6.82
C GLN A 196 -18.06 -4.41 7.12
N ALA A 197 -18.60 -5.10 8.13
CA ALA A 197 -20.01 -4.99 8.49
C ALA A 197 -20.36 -3.62 9.09
N GLY A 198 -19.39 -2.90 9.68
CA GLY A 198 -19.64 -1.64 10.39
C GLY A 198 -18.43 -0.70 10.49
N PRO A 199 -17.76 -0.33 9.39
CA PRO A 199 -16.49 0.40 9.44
C PRO A 199 -16.59 1.83 10.01
N SER A 200 -17.81 2.36 10.19
CA SER A 200 -18.07 3.68 10.77
C SER A 200 -18.19 3.69 12.30
N ALA A 201 -18.25 2.51 12.94
CA ALA A 201 -18.37 2.38 14.39
C ALA A 201 -17.12 2.91 15.13
N ASP A 202 -17.25 3.11 16.45
CA ASP A 202 -16.14 3.56 17.28
C ASP A 202 -15.02 2.50 17.31
N PRO A 203 -13.73 2.88 17.23
CA PRO A 203 -12.63 1.92 17.27
C PRO A 203 -12.62 1.00 18.49
N VAL A 204 -13.13 1.43 19.66
CA VAL A 204 -13.23 0.56 20.85
C VAL A 204 -14.29 -0.51 20.68
N ASP A 205 -15.45 -0.14 20.14
CA ASP A 205 -16.56 -1.06 19.91
C ASP A 205 -16.23 -2.06 18.79
N LEU A 206 -15.59 -1.59 17.72
CA LEU A 206 -15.04 -2.45 16.66
C LEU A 206 -14.01 -3.43 17.21
N MET A 207 -13.07 -2.99 18.06
CA MET A 207 -12.09 -3.91 18.65
C MET A 207 -12.76 -5.01 19.48
N ALA A 208 -13.87 -4.69 20.17
CA ALA A 208 -14.62 -5.69 20.91
C ALA A 208 -15.34 -6.69 19.99
N SER A 209 -15.93 -6.23 18.87
CA SER A 209 -16.59 -7.12 17.91
C SER A 209 -15.60 -8.00 17.17
N LEU A 210 -14.46 -7.43 16.73
CA LEU A 210 -13.35 -8.18 16.14
C LEU A 210 -12.81 -9.26 17.10
N ASN A 211 -12.71 -8.96 18.40
CA ASN A 211 -12.30 -9.96 19.38
C ASN A 211 -13.25 -11.16 19.44
N VAL A 212 -14.56 -10.93 19.29
CA VAL A 212 -15.54 -12.03 19.22
C VAL A 212 -15.40 -12.79 17.90
N ALA A 213 -15.36 -12.08 16.77
CA ALA A 213 -15.27 -12.69 15.44
C ALA A 213 -14.00 -13.54 15.24
N MET A 214 -12.87 -13.10 15.82
CA MET A 214 -11.60 -13.83 15.75
C MET A 214 -11.49 -14.96 16.80
N THR A 215 -12.47 -15.12 17.69
CA THR A 215 -12.46 -16.21 18.69
C THR A 215 -12.54 -17.57 18.00
N GLY A 216 -11.66 -18.50 18.39
CA GLY A 216 -11.58 -19.84 17.77
C GLY A 216 -10.63 -19.92 16.57
N THR A 217 -10.07 -18.79 16.13
CA THR A 217 -8.93 -18.73 15.20
C THR A 217 -7.61 -18.65 15.98
N ARG A 218 -6.48 -18.39 15.29
CA ARG A 218 -5.22 -18.06 15.97
C ARG A 218 -5.24 -16.70 16.69
N GLY A 219 -6.22 -15.85 16.38
CA GLY A 219 -6.22 -14.45 16.80
C GLY A 219 -5.14 -13.64 16.09
N GLY A 220 -4.99 -12.38 16.48
CA GLY A 220 -4.08 -11.46 15.80
C GLY A 220 -3.78 -10.18 16.58
N ALA A 221 -2.79 -9.44 16.10
CA ALA A 221 -2.68 -8.02 16.39
C ALA A 221 -3.58 -7.22 15.45
N VAL A 222 -4.17 -6.13 15.94
CA VAL A 222 -5.12 -5.31 15.19
C VAL A 222 -4.84 -3.84 15.47
N ALA A 223 -4.86 -3.01 14.43
CA ALA A 223 -4.92 -1.56 14.54
C ALA A 223 -6.15 -1.03 13.81
N LEU A 224 -6.90 -0.15 14.48
CA LEU A 224 -8.07 0.55 13.96
C LEU A 224 -7.82 2.05 13.98
N ALA A 225 -8.01 2.70 12.84
CA ALA A 225 -7.84 4.13 12.67
C ALA A 225 -9.11 4.71 12.02
N ARG A 226 -9.74 5.69 12.67
CA ARG A 226 -10.89 6.42 12.12
C ARG A 226 -10.58 7.91 12.11
N PHE A 227 -10.46 8.49 10.93
CA PHE A 227 -10.24 9.91 10.73
C PHE A 227 -11.56 10.60 10.39
N ASP A 228 -11.93 11.60 11.20
CA ASP A 228 -13.07 12.48 10.93
C ASP A 228 -12.59 13.64 10.04
N THR A 229 -13.09 13.69 8.81
CA THR A 229 -12.68 14.68 7.82
C THR A 229 -13.24 16.07 8.11
N THR A 230 -14.31 16.17 8.91
CA THR A 230 -14.92 17.46 9.30
C THR A 230 -14.16 18.08 10.46
N ARG A 231 -13.81 17.26 11.46
CA ARG A 231 -13.09 17.70 12.67
C ARG A 231 -11.57 17.73 12.48
N GLY A 232 -11.04 17.07 11.45
CA GLY A 232 -9.62 16.94 11.22
C GLY A 232 -8.89 16.08 12.26
N SER A 233 -9.62 15.21 12.97
CA SER A 233 -9.13 14.43 14.10
C SER A 233 -9.10 12.93 13.80
N LEU A 234 -8.03 12.25 14.22
CA LEU A 234 -7.92 10.79 14.16
C LEU A 234 -8.25 10.18 15.53
N ARG A 235 -9.08 9.14 15.54
CA ARG A 235 -9.29 8.24 16.68
C ARG A 235 -8.65 6.89 16.37
N TYR A 236 -7.80 6.41 17.26
CA TYR A 236 -7.00 5.18 17.05
C TYR A 236 -7.14 4.23 18.22
N ALA A 237 -7.29 2.93 17.96
CA ALA A 237 -7.19 1.87 18.95
C ALA A 237 -6.37 0.71 18.38
N GLY A 238 -5.38 0.24 19.13
CA GLY A 238 -4.52 -0.87 18.72
C GLY A 238 -4.33 -1.90 19.83
N ILE A 239 -4.31 -3.17 19.47
CA ILE A 239 -3.93 -4.30 20.33
C ILE A 239 -2.87 -5.13 19.61
N GLY A 240 -1.75 -5.39 20.28
CA GLY A 240 -0.62 -6.14 19.72
C GLY A 240 0.49 -5.23 19.19
N ASN A 241 1.15 -5.69 18.13
CA ASN A 241 2.42 -5.18 17.59
C ASN A 241 2.29 -4.46 16.24
N ILE A 242 1.08 -4.18 15.74
CA ILE A 242 0.91 -3.29 14.58
C ILE A 242 1.43 -1.90 14.96
N ALA A 243 2.43 -1.42 14.21
CA ALA A 243 2.99 -0.10 14.40
C ALA A 243 2.13 0.95 13.69
N GLY A 244 1.97 2.12 14.31
CA GLY A 244 1.25 3.24 13.72
C GLY A 244 1.96 4.56 13.94
N TYR A 245 1.97 5.40 12.91
CA TYR A 245 2.60 6.72 12.93
C TYR A 245 1.75 7.78 12.23
N LEU A 246 1.73 8.99 12.80
CA LEU A 246 1.27 10.21 12.16
C LEU A 246 2.48 11.09 11.83
N LEU A 247 2.76 11.24 10.54
CA LEU A 247 3.92 11.94 10.02
C LEU A 247 3.53 13.31 9.45
N ALA A 248 4.31 14.32 9.80
CA ALA A 248 4.28 15.66 9.24
C ALA A 248 5.72 16.04 8.81
N PRO A 249 5.93 17.10 8.01
CA PRO A 249 7.25 17.43 7.46
C PRO A 249 8.41 17.50 8.47
N GLU A 250 8.14 17.85 9.72
CA GLU A 250 9.16 18.01 10.76
C GLU A 250 8.83 17.22 12.05
N SER A 251 7.81 16.34 12.02
CA SER A 251 7.43 15.59 13.22
C SER A 251 6.87 14.22 12.90
N SER A 252 7.26 13.24 13.71
CA SER A 252 6.64 11.91 13.75
C SER A 252 6.00 11.69 15.11
N ARG A 253 4.75 11.22 15.12
CA ARG A 253 4.04 10.84 16.35
C ARG A 253 3.60 9.39 16.26
N GLY A 254 4.12 8.54 17.15
CA GLY A 254 3.66 7.17 17.27
C GLY A 254 2.23 7.06 17.81
N LEU A 255 1.51 6.05 17.34
CA LEU A 255 0.16 5.67 17.77
C LEU A 255 0.30 4.49 18.74
N ALA A 256 -0.20 4.64 19.97
CA ALA A 256 0.01 3.66 21.02
C ALA A 256 -0.94 2.46 20.89
N SER A 257 -0.38 1.27 20.92
CA SER A 257 -1.10 -0.01 20.99
C SER A 257 -0.90 -0.66 22.36
N HIS A 258 -1.92 -1.39 22.82
CA HIS A 258 -1.84 -2.14 24.07
C HIS A 258 -1.40 -3.59 23.84
N PRO A 259 -0.66 -4.21 24.76
CA PRO A 259 -0.29 -5.61 24.63
C PRO A 259 -1.54 -6.51 24.72
N GLY A 260 -1.63 -7.50 23.82
CA GLY A 260 -2.72 -8.47 23.79
C GLY A 260 -2.81 -9.17 22.45
N ILE A 261 -3.73 -10.14 22.35
CA ILE A 261 -4.06 -10.86 21.12
C ILE A 261 -5.57 -10.84 20.98
N VAL A 262 -6.06 -10.20 19.92
CA VAL A 262 -7.49 -10.14 19.56
C VAL A 262 -7.95 -11.54 19.14
N GLY A 263 -9.09 -12.00 19.65
CA GLY A 263 -9.56 -13.38 19.47
C GLY A 263 -9.04 -14.38 20.52
N ALA A 264 -8.17 -13.94 21.44
CA ALA A 264 -7.65 -14.78 22.51
C ALA A 264 -7.54 -14.06 23.85
N ARG A 265 -6.47 -13.28 24.07
CA ARG A 265 -6.12 -12.67 25.37
C ARG A 265 -6.08 -11.14 25.29
N ALA A 266 -7.10 -10.55 24.68
CA ALA A 266 -7.23 -9.09 24.62
C ALA A 266 -7.89 -8.56 25.90
N ARG A 267 -7.31 -7.50 26.47
CA ARG A 267 -8.04 -6.66 27.44
C ARG A 267 -8.97 -5.72 26.67
N ARG A 268 -9.88 -5.05 27.40
CA ARG A 268 -10.70 -3.99 26.80
C ARG A 268 -9.79 -2.95 26.16
N ALA A 269 -10.04 -2.66 24.88
CA ALA A 269 -9.28 -1.69 24.12
C ALA A 269 -9.45 -0.28 24.69
N GLN A 270 -8.42 0.54 24.55
CA GLN A 270 -8.48 1.97 24.79
C GLN A 270 -8.20 2.68 23.46
N ALA A 271 -9.02 3.68 23.15
CA ALA A 271 -8.78 4.56 22.02
C ALA A 271 -8.10 5.84 22.47
N PHE A 272 -7.31 6.42 21.57
CA PHE A 272 -6.64 7.69 21.72
C PHE A 272 -7.09 8.64 20.62
N ASP A 273 -7.31 9.91 20.99
CA ASP A 273 -7.68 10.97 20.06
C ASP A 273 -6.47 11.84 19.70
N PHE A 274 -6.36 12.15 18.42
CA PHE A 274 -5.31 12.97 17.82
C PHE A 274 -5.99 14.11 17.05
N PRO A 275 -6.22 15.28 17.70
CA PRO A 275 -7.04 16.34 17.14
C PRO A 275 -6.42 17.06 15.94
N GLU A 276 -5.09 17.05 15.82
CA GLU A 276 -4.35 17.73 14.76
C GLU A 276 -3.83 16.73 13.71
N ALA A 277 -4.73 15.88 13.21
CA ALA A 277 -4.37 14.81 12.27
C ALA A 277 -4.50 15.23 10.80
N ALA A 278 -5.30 16.26 10.50
CA ALA A 278 -5.45 16.77 9.14
C ALA A 278 -4.10 17.19 8.51
N GLY A 279 -3.92 16.84 7.24
CA GLY A 279 -2.69 17.07 6.46
C GLY A 279 -1.56 16.07 6.73
N ARG A 280 -1.64 15.29 7.81
CA ARG A 280 -0.60 14.30 8.17
C ARG A 280 -0.71 13.04 7.32
N LEU A 281 0.40 12.33 7.18
CA LEU A 281 0.44 10.99 6.60
C LEU A 281 0.27 9.97 7.74
N LEU A 282 -0.81 9.19 7.69
CA LEU A 282 -0.97 8.00 8.52
C LEU A 282 -0.18 6.87 7.88
N VAL A 283 0.67 6.19 8.65
CA VAL A 283 1.35 4.95 8.26
C VAL A 283 1.04 3.89 9.29
N LEU A 284 0.59 2.71 8.84
CA LEU A 284 0.39 1.52 9.65
C LEU A 284 1.19 0.37 9.04
N HIS A 285 1.83 -0.48 9.86
CA HIS A 285 2.47 -1.67 9.34
C HIS A 285 2.50 -2.83 10.34
N SER A 286 2.46 -4.07 9.84
CA SER A 286 2.70 -5.28 10.63
C SER A 286 4.17 -5.39 11.05
N ASP A 287 4.48 -6.31 11.95
CA ASP A 287 5.83 -6.40 12.50
C ASP A 287 6.83 -7.14 11.59
N GLY A 288 6.37 -7.68 10.46
CA GLY A 288 7.23 -8.12 9.37
C GLY A 288 8.05 -6.99 8.74
N LEU A 289 7.65 -5.73 8.96
CA LEU A 289 8.46 -4.55 8.67
C LEU A 289 9.25 -4.11 9.92
N GLN A 290 10.53 -3.76 9.74
CA GLN A 290 11.29 -3.11 10.80
C GLN A 290 10.66 -1.75 11.17
N SER A 291 10.59 -1.44 12.47
CA SER A 291 9.97 -0.19 12.95
C SER A 291 10.94 0.99 13.02
N ARG A 292 12.24 0.77 12.76
CA ARG A 292 13.29 1.79 12.88
C ARG A 292 13.63 2.34 11.49
N TRP A 293 12.83 3.30 11.05
CA TRP A 293 13.03 4.07 9.83
C TRP A 293 12.66 5.53 10.09
N HIS A 294 13.27 6.44 9.33
CA HIS A 294 12.92 7.86 9.34
C HIS A 294 12.70 8.31 7.89
N LEU A 295 11.57 8.97 7.59
CA LEU A 295 11.33 9.49 6.24
C LEU A 295 12.39 10.54 5.83
N ASP A 296 13.01 11.21 6.80
CA ASP A 296 14.06 12.20 6.57
C ASP A 296 15.35 11.58 6.03
N ASP A 297 15.55 10.27 6.20
CA ASP A 297 16.64 9.52 5.56
C ASP A 297 16.45 9.40 4.04
N TYR A 298 15.25 9.77 3.53
CA TYR A 298 14.85 9.74 2.13
C TYR A 298 14.36 11.13 1.66
N PRO A 299 15.28 12.02 1.23
CA PRO A 299 14.94 13.37 0.83
C PRO A 299 13.80 13.44 -0.19
N GLY A 300 12.77 14.24 0.12
CA GLY A 300 11.61 14.46 -0.75
C GLY A 300 10.58 13.32 -0.75
N LEU A 301 10.81 12.20 -0.04
CA LEU A 301 9.86 11.08 0.01
C LEU A 301 8.51 11.46 0.64
N ALA A 302 8.50 12.31 1.67
CA ALA A 302 7.28 12.74 2.36
C ALA A 302 6.25 13.46 1.43
N GLY A 303 6.74 14.07 0.35
CA GLY A 303 5.92 14.74 -0.67
C GLY A 303 5.36 13.80 -1.74
N ARG A 304 5.83 12.54 -1.79
CA ARG A 304 5.43 11.57 -2.80
C ARG A 304 4.05 10.99 -2.54
N HIS A 305 3.54 10.30 -3.54
CA HIS A 305 2.33 9.49 -3.45
C HIS A 305 2.50 8.41 -2.37
N PRO A 306 1.51 8.17 -1.48
CA PRO A 306 1.67 7.20 -0.40
C PRO A 306 2.01 5.78 -0.86
N ALA A 307 1.59 5.35 -2.06
CA ALA A 307 2.00 4.08 -2.64
C ALA A 307 3.52 3.97 -2.91
N VAL A 308 4.18 5.08 -3.28
CA VAL A 308 5.65 5.11 -3.40
C VAL A 308 6.30 4.95 -2.02
N ILE A 309 5.72 5.57 -1.00
CA ILE A 309 6.20 5.48 0.39
C ILE A 309 6.07 4.04 0.90
N THR A 310 4.91 3.39 0.75
CA THR A 310 4.72 2.00 1.21
C THR A 310 5.63 1.03 0.49
N ALA A 311 5.79 1.16 -0.84
CA ALA A 311 6.68 0.30 -1.62
C ALA A 311 8.16 0.49 -1.25
N LEU A 312 8.61 1.73 -1.01
CA LEU A 312 9.97 2.00 -0.56
C LEU A 312 10.21 1.46 0.86
N LEU A 313 9.28 1.67 1.79
CA LEU A 313 9.39 1.12 3.13
C LEU A 313 9.49 -0.41 3.07
N HIS A 314 8.64 -1.07 2.29
CA HIS A 314 8.72 -2.51 2.07
C HIS A 314 10.08 -2.93 1.50
N ARG A 315 10.57 -2.23 0.46
CA ARG A 315 11.88 -2.52 -0.15
C ARG A 315 12.99 -2.52 0.89
N ASP A 316 13.08 -1.48 1.71
CA ASP A 316 14.26 -1.23 2.54
C ASP A 316 14.17 -1.85 3.94
N PHE A 317 12.96 -2.06 4.46
CA PHE A 317 12.73 -2.44 5.85
C PHE A 317 11.96 -3.75 6.04
N SER A 318 11.61 -4.48 4.97
CA SER A 318 11.06 -5.83 5.10
C SER A 318 12.09 -6.77 5.75
N ARG A 319 11.65 -7.57 6.73
CA ARG A 319 12.53 -8.50 7.47
C ARG A 319 12.80 -9.79 6.71
N GLY A 320 11.97 -10.14 5.72
CA GLY A 320 12.11 -11.36 4.91
C GLY A 320 11.94 -12.67 5.68
N ARG A 321 11.25 -12.64 6.83
CA ARG A 321 11.01 -13.80 7.70
C ARG A 321 9.59 -13.87 8.27
N ASP A 322 8.73 -12.97 7.81
CA ASP A 322 7.32 -12.89 8.19
C ASP A 322 6.50 -12.31 7.05
N ASP A 323 5.18 -12.40 7.17
CA ASP A 323 4.24 -11.64 6.34
C ASP A 323 4.45 -10.13 6.55
N VAL A 324 4.25 -9.32 5.51
CA VAL A 324 4.48 -7.87 5.60
C VAL A 324 3.34 -7.09 4.97
N THR A 325 2.70 -6.25 5.78
CA THR A 325 1.72 -5.27 5.34
C THR A 325 2.14 -3.87 5.74
N VAL A 326 2.18 -2.96 4.77
CA VAL A 326 2.41 -1.53 4.97
C VAL A 326 1.27 -0.77 4.32
N PHE A 327 0.56 0.05 5.10
CA PHE A 327 -0.50 0.92 4.63
C PHE A 327 -0.13 2.39 4.90
N ALA A 328 -0.42 3.28 3.97
CA ALA A 328 -0.28 4.71 4.17
C ALA A 328 -1.39 5.53 3.47
N ILE A 329 -1.85 6.59 4.12
CA ILE A 329 -2.82 7.52 3.53
C ILE A 329 -2.63 8.93 4.07
N ARG A 330 -2.80 9.94 3.21
CA ARG A 330 -2.81 11.34 3.64
C ARG A 330 -4.19 11.70 4.18
N LEU A 331 -4.25 12.20 5.42
CA LEU A 331 -5.50 12.51 6.10
C LEU A 331 -5.98 13.90 5.68
N GLU A 332 -6.85 13.96 4.67
CA GLU A 332 -7.36 15.22 4.13
C GLU A 332 -8.69 15.61 4.79
N ALA A 333 -8.75 16.81 5.39
CA ALA A 333 -10.01 17.36 5.87
C ALA A 333 -10.92 17.73 4.69
N SER A 334 -12.23 17.62 4.89
CA SER A 334 -13.22 18.14 3.96
C SER A 334 -13.07 19.66 3.88
N ARG A 335 -13.00 20.20 2.65
CA ARG A 335 -13.01 21.65 2.41
C ARG A 335 -14.38 22.24 2.70
#